data_AF-A0A9N9PCH6-F1
#
_entry.id   AF-A0A9N9PCH6-F1
#
_cell.length_a   1.000
_cell.length_b   1.000
_cell.length_c   1.000
_cell.angle_alpha   90.00
_cell.angle_beta   90.00
_cell.angle_gamma   90.00
#
_symmetry.space_group_name_H-M   'P 1'
#
loop_
_entity.id
_entity.type
_entity.pdbx_description
1 polymer ?
#
loop_
_entity_poly.entity_id
_entity_poly.type
_entity_poly.pdbx_seq_one_letter_code
_entity_poly.pdbx_strand_id
1 'polypeptide(L)' 'MVNAQEWLDEKYPNKEGVKVINGYRKELTGKLTIADFPQLEKINVYENQLTQLHLNNCPQLTYLDC' A
#
# COMPACT_ATOMS: atom_id res chain seq x y z
N MET A 1 -2.76 15.38 6.29
CA MET A 1 -3.08 14.73 4.99
C MET A 1 -1.81 14.53 4.20
N VAL A 2 -1.49 13.27 3.88
CA VAL A 2 -0.29 12.84 3.15
C VAL A 2 -0.73 12.22 1.84
N ASN A 3 -0.08 12.55 0.72
CA ASN A 3 -0.37 11.88 -0.54
C ASN A 3 -0.04 10.39 -0.43
N ALA A 4 -1.02 9.52 -0.69
CA ALA A 4 -0.88 8.09 -0.47
C ALA A 4 0.20 7.45 -1.35
N GLN A 5 0.34 7.92 -2.60
CA GLN A 5 1.33 7.36 -3.52
C GLN A 5 2.75 7.81 -3.17
N GLU A 6 2.93 9.10 -2.88
CA GLU A 6 4.23 9.62 -2.44
C GLU A 6 4.71 8.92 -1.17
N TRP A 7 3.79 8.69 -0.21
CA TRP A 7 4.09 7.92 0.99
C TRP A 7 4.59 6.50 0.66
N LEU A 8 3.90 5.77 -0.22
CA LEU A 8 4.29 4.41 -0.58
C LEU A 8 5.69 4.39 -1.22
N ASP A 9 5.91 5.31 -2.16
CA ASP A 9 7.16 5.39 -2.94
C ASP A 9 8.35 5.78 -2.05
N GLU A 10 8.15 6.69 -1.08
CA GLU A 10 9.18 7.05 -0.09
C GLU A 10 9.47 5.90 0.88
N LYS A 11 8.43 5.21 1.37
CA LYS A 11 8.59 4.17 2.39
C LYS A 11 9.13 2.86 1.83
N TYR A 12 8.81 2.54 0.59
CA TYR A 12 9.15 1.28 -0.08
C TYR A 12 9.80 1.53 -1.46
N PRO A 13 10.95 2.23 -1.52
CA PRO A 13 11.62 2.55 -2.78
C PRO A 13 12.15 1.30 -3.51
N ASN A 14 12.37 0.21 -2.77
CA ASN A 14 12.60 -1.11 -3.31
C ASN A 14 11.47 -2.06 -2.88
N LYS A 15 10.82 -2.68 -3.86
CA LYS A 15 9.67 -3.59 -3.66
C LYS A 15 10.09 -5.03 -3.38
N GLU A 16 11.34 -5.38 -3.67
CA GLU A 16 11.87 -6.71 -3.43
C GLU A 16 11.95 -7.01 -1.93
N GLY A 17 11.48 -8.19 -1.52
CA GLY A 17 11.48 -8.61 -0.12
C GLY A 17 10.40 -7.96 0.76
N VAL A 18 9.61 -7.01 0.24
CA VAL A 18 8.52 -6.40 1.00
C VAL A 18 7.37 -7.38 1.14
N LYS A 19 7.11 -7.80 2.39
CA LYS A 19 6.03 -8.73 2.74
C LYS A 19 4.78 -8.05 3.30
N VAL A 20 4.95 -6.88 3.89
CA VAL A 20 3.87 -6.16 4.57
C VAL A 20 3.96 -4.67 4.27
N ILE A 21 2.85 -4.12 3.79
CA ILE A 21 2.63 -2.67 3.71
C ILE A 21 1.69 -2.29 4.85
N ASN A 22 2.12 -1.38 5.73
CA ASN A 22 1.32 -0.91 6.85
C ASN A 22 1.26 0.63 6.87
N GLY A 23 0.15 1.16 6.36
CA GLY A 23 -0.23 2.56 6.34
C GLY A 23 -1.40 2.88 7.26
N TYR A 24 -1.71 2.06 8.27
CA TYR A 24 -2.80 2.29 9.22
C TYR A 24 -2.71 3.69 9.86
N ARG A 25 -3.82 4.45 9.84
CA ARG A 25 -3.92 5.80 10.43
C ARG A 25 -2.75 6.73 10.07
N LYS A 26 -2.43 6.85 8.78
CA LYS A 26 -1.36 7.73 8.29
C LYS A 26 -1.87 9.02 7.65
N GLU A 27 -3.19 9.27 7.74
CA GLU A 27 -3.86 10.38 7.06
C GLU A 27 -3.59 10.39 5.55
N LEU A 28 -3.44 9.20 4.95
CA LEU A 28 -3.24 9.05 3.51
C LEU A 28 -4.48 9.53 2.78
N THR A 29 -4.28 10.32 1.74
CA THR A 29 -5.35 10.84 0.90
C THR A 29 -5.04 10.64 -0.58
N GLY A 30 -6.09 10.69 -1.39
CA GLY A 30 -6.01 10.49 -2.83
C GLY A 30 -5.96 9.02 -3.23
N LYS A 31 -5.42 8.77 -4.41
CA LYS A 31 -5.33 7.42 -4.99
C LYS A 31 -4.06 6.73 -4.52
N LEU A 32 -4.19 5.46 -4.12
CA LEU A 32 -3.07 4.57 -3.82
C LEU A 32 -3.01 3.44 -4.84
N THR A 33 -1.87 3.27 -5.50
CA THR A 33 -1.59 2.12 -6.38
C THR A 33 -0.49 1.28 -5.77
N ILE A 34 -0.81 0.05 -5.38
CA ILE A 34 0.17 -0.94 -4.92
C ILE A 34 0.34 -1.95 -6.05
N ALA A 35 1.49 -1.86 -6.72
CA ALA A 35 1.79 -2.67 -7.89
C ALA A 35 3.20 -3.24 -7.85
N ASP A 36 3.37 -4.44 -8.39
CA ASP A 36 4.67 -5.11 -8.60
C ASP A 36 5.42 -5.39 -7.29
N PHE A 37 4.69 -5.87 -6.29
CA PHE A 37 5.27 -6.37 -5.05
C PHE A 37 5.21 -7.92 -5.04
N PRO A 38 6.24 -8.61 -5.56
CA PRO A 38 6.18 -10.05 -5.83
C PRO A 38 6.08 -10.92 -4.56
N GLN A 39 6.48 -10.38 -3.40
CA GLN A 39 6.49 -11.07 -2.11
C GLN A 39 5.49 -10.48 -1.11
N LEU A 40 4.65 -9.54 -1.52
CA LEU A 40 3.71 -8.88 -0.62
C LEU A 40 2.60 -9.84 -0.20
N GLU A 41 2.51 -10.07 1.11
CA GLU A 41 1.56 -10.98 1.72
C GLU A 41 0.39 -10.22 2.36
N LYS A 42 0.63 -9.01 2.90
CA LYS A 42 -0.36 -8.25 3.68
C LYS A 42 -0.33 -6.75 3.38
N ILE A 43 -1.52 -6.17 3.24
CA ILE A 43 -1.74 -4.72 3.16
C ILE A 43 -2.68 -4.30 4.29
N ASN A 44 -2.27 -3.31 5.07
CA ASN A 44 -3.14 -2.58 5.97
C ASN A 44 -3.05 -1.08 5.66
N VAL A 45 -4.13 -0.51 5.14
CA VAL A 45 -4.32 0.93 4.91
C VAL A 45 -5.62 1.43 5.55
N TYR A 46 -6.13 0.71 6.56
CA TYR A 46 -7.32 1.08 7.32
C TYR A 46 -7.19 2.43 8.01
N GLU A 47 -8.33 3.12 8.17
CA GLU A 47 -8.42 4.47 8.73
C GLU A 47 -7.55 5.50 8.01
N ASN A 48 -7.73 5.57 6.70
CA ASN A 48 -7.24 6.67 5.86
C ASN A 48 -8.38 7.31 5.07
N GLN A 49 -8.06 8.31 4.26
CA GLN A 49 -9.00 9.03 3.39
C GLN A 49 -8.70 8.75 1.92
N LEU A 50 -8.40 7.49 1.60
CA LEU A 50 -8.13 7.07 0.23
C LEU A 50 -9.40 7.21 -0.61
N THR A 51 -9.28 7.83 -1.78
CA THR A 51 -10.40 7.94 -2.73
C THR A 51 -10.46 6.72 -3.65
N GLN A 52 -9.33 6.06 -3.88
CA GLN A 52 -9.19 4.86 -4.70
C GLN A 52 -8.02 4.01 -4.23
N LEU A 53 -8.21 2.69 -4.23
CA LEU A 53 -7.16 1.70 -4.02
C LEU A 53 -7.08 0.78 -5.25
N HIS A 54 -5.94 0.78 -5.93
CA HIS A 54 -5.66 -0.12 -7.05
C HIS A 54 -4.57 -1.12 -6.66
N LEU A 55 -4.85 -2.41 -6.86
CA LEU A 55 -3.92 -3.50 -6.61
C LEU A 55 -3.61 -4.20 -7.93
N ASN A 56 -2.32 -4.36 -8.26
CA ASN A 56 -1.89 -5.07 -9.46
C ASN A 56 -0.64 -5.90 -9.17
N ASN A 57 -0.52 -7.08 -9.80
CA ASN A 57 0.69 -7.89 -9.74
C ASN A 57 1.27 -8.08 -8.31
N CYS A 58 0.42 -8.49 -7.37
CA CYS A 58 0.77 -8.84 -5.99
C CYS A 58 0.38 -10.31 -5.72
N PRO A 59 1.04 -11.29 -6.37
CA PRO A 59 0.56 -12.67 -6.46
C PRO A 59 0.51 -13.43 -5.12
N GLN A 60 1.25 -12.95 -4.10
CA GLN A 60 1.30 -13.56 -2.77
C GLN A 60 0.36 -12.89 -1.77
N LEU A 61 -0.44 -11.91 -2.19
CA LEU A 61 -1.30 -11.16 -1.28
C LEU A 61 -2.42 -12.05 -0.75
N THR A 62 -2.48 -12.20 0.57
CA THR A 62 -3.47 -13.03 1.26
C THR A 62 -4.32 -12.26 2.27
N TYR A 63 -3.92 -11.03 2.60
CA TYR A 63 -4.63 -10.18 3.54
C TYR A 63 -4.68 -8.73 3.07
N LEU A 64 -5.87 -8.15 3.09
CA LEU A 64 -6.12 -6.75 2.79
C LEU A 64 -7.09 -6.15 3.82
N ASP A 65 -6.68 -5.04 4.41
CA ASP A 65 -7.48 -4.20 5.30
C ASP A 65 -7.38 -2.75 4.81
N CYS A 66 -8.50 -2.10 4.51
CA CYS A 66 -8.54 -0.81 3.82
C CYS A 66 -9.64 0.13 4.33
#